data_AF-A0A811KHX5-F1
#
_entry.id   AF-A0A811KHX5-F1
#
_cell.length_a   1.000
_cell.length_b   1.000
_cell.length_c   1.000
_cell.angle_alpha   90.00
_cell.angle_beta   90.00
_cell.angle_gamma   90.00
#
_symmetry.space_group_name_H-M   'P 1'
#
loop_
_entity.id
_entity.type
_entity.pdbx_description
1 polymer ?
#
loop_
_entity_poly.entity_id
_entity_poly.type
_entity_poly.pdbx_seq_one_letter_code
_entity_poly.pdbx_strand_id
1 'polypeptide(L)'
;MVLYSIVVTFLLINTVFCDDQCNNHKSTFLWSITWPKTNTRNFMFGTIHVAFDQVWDSVSSKVKQTLDQVEGVVFELALHDPDTVTGLIACKQLEYGQSLKGILPPALFQRLRHYIRRKKQRLIRKAESRESRKELWNHLNSLIGSWEYRRPIWLLFLLYQLNEQENHSHKENSLVPMLDAYLAHSAKDKGKKLYSIESPREQCNPLIRVNKQQVIFAINYTLSYMEWAEATKQKAHTSTIDQLIQMYKCGDEKVTNFESNSFTDHGFTLNEKHDQMAKDIDQKLKYDIIEHRNMRMALRTHQLIQQHPDETFLFAIGAGHFYGPYSLISMLESYGYIVEKVNDDTDISNFFYRPNNFKTFNELWVRNAKDINIMSIRDKDTTTSISYLYFILCLVPVVLIVCRNLGKYYLLKSQATEL
;
A
#
# COMPACT_ATOMS: atom_id res chain seq x y z
N MET A 1 62.03 -33.14 28.56
CA MET A 1 60.67 -32.98 29.14
C MET A 1 59.82 -32.34 28.05
N VAL A 2 58.90 -33.09 27.43
CA VAL A 2 57.45 -33.14 27.78
C VAL A 2 56.81 -31.78 27.43
N LEU A 3 56.15 -31.56 26.27
CA LEU A 3 54.93 -32.15 25.67
C LEU A 3 53.64 -31.85 26.48
N TYR A 4 52.51 -31.59 25.79
CA TYR A 4 51.19 -31.10 26.25
C TYR A 4 51.08 -29.58 26.52
N SER A 5 50.25 -28.81 25.80
CA SER A 5 48.79 -29.04 25.67
C SER A 5 48.17 -28.53 24.36
N ILE A 6 47.31 -29.37 23.77
CA ILE A 6 46.34 -29.00 22.73
C ILE A 6 44.96 -28.87 23.40
N VAL A 7 44.40 -27.67 23.45
CA VAL A 7 42.95 -27.40 23.57
C VAL A 7 42.71 -26.09 22.80
N VAL A 8 42.32 -26.12 21.53
CA VAL A 8 40.91 -26.17 21.09
C VAL A 8 40.05 -25.12 21.80
N THR A 9 40.29 -23.84 21.50
CA THR A 9 39.24 -22.81 21.53
C THR A 9 38.83 -22.49 20.10
N PHE A 10 37.71 -23.09 19.71
CA PHE A 10 37.05 -22.91 18.42
C PHE A 10 36.82 -21.43 18.11
N LEU A 11 37.04 -21.08 16.83
CA LEU A 11 36.43 -19.98 16.09
C LEU A 11 35.26 -19.26 16.80
N LEU A 12 35.56 -18.16 17.48
CA LEU A 12 34.57 -17.11 17.74
C LEU A 12 34.38 -16.28 16.46
N ILE A 13 33.94 -16.95 15.38
CA ILE A 13 33.13 -16.26 14.39
C ILE A 13 31.81 -15.99 15.11
N ASN A 14 31.66 -14.78 15.62
CA ASN A 14 30.34 -14.22 15.90
C ASN A 14 29.62 -14.10 14.55
N THR A 15 29.07 -15.21 14.07
CA THR A 15 27.94 -15.17 13.16
C THR A 15 26.88 -14.38 13.90
N VAL A 16 26.69 -13.14 13.47
CA VAL A 16 25.49 -12.39 13.78
C VAL A 16 24.36 -13.19 13.17
N PHE A 17 23.78 -14.09 13.96
CA PHE A 17 22.47 -14.63 13.67
C PHE A 17 21.55 -13.41 13.63
N CYS A 18 21.12 -13.02 12.42
CA CYS A 18 19.86 -12.32 12.30
C CYS A 18 18.82 -13.23 12.97
N ASP A 19 18.19 -12.71 14.01
CA ASP A 19 17.09 -13.38 14.71
C ASP A 19 15.84 -13.29 13.83
N ASP A 20 15.88 -13.97 12.68
CA ASP A 20 14.78 -14.11 11.73
C ASP A 20 13.73 -15.06 12.32
N GLN A 21 12.98 -14.55 13.30
CA GLN A 21 11.79 -15.21 13.85
C GLN A 21 10.60 -15.13 12.89
N CYS A 22 10.82 -15.50 11.64
CA CYS A 22 9.78 -15.76 10.66
C CYS A 22 9.30 -17.20 10.81
N ASN A 23 7.98 -17.42 10.90
CA ASN A 23 7.41 -18.77 10.96
C ASN A 23 7.61 -19.53 9.64
N ASN A 24 7.65 -20.87 9.71
CA ASN A 24 7.95 -21.76 8.56
C ASN A 24 6.97 -21.68 7.36
N HIS A 25 5.86 -20.94 7.45
CA HIS A 25 4.96 -20.69 6.32
C HIS A 25 5.08 -19.24 5.85
N LYS A 26 6.00 -19.01 4.91
CA LYS A 26 6.23 -17.70 4.29
C LYS A 26 5.30 -17.53 3.08
N SER A 27 4.34 -16.61 3.16
CA SER A 27 3.60 -16.17 1.96
C SER A 27 4.53 -15.45 1.00
N THR A 28 4.43 -15.77 -0.28
CA THR A 28 5.13 -15.08 -1.38
C THR A 28 4.44 -13.78 -1.80
N PHE A 29 3.21 -13.57 -1.32
CA PHE A 29 2.24 -12.61 -1.84
C PHE A 29 2.03 -12.72 -3.37
N LEU A 30 2.15 -13.92 -3.94
CA LEU A 30 1.93 -14.21 -5.36
C LEU A 30 0.81 -15.23 -5.55
N TRP A 31 -0.11 -14.94 -6.47
CA TRP A 31 -1.20 -15.82 -6.89
C TRP A 31 -1.17 -16.00 -8.40
N SER A 32 -1.46 -17.21 -8.89
CA SER A 32 -1.86 -17.41 -10.28
C SER A 32 -3.36 -17.14 -10.40
N ILE A 33 -3.77 -16.56 -11.53
CA ILE A 33 -5.17 -16.46 -11.94
C ILE A 33 -5.29 -17.03 -13.36
N THR A 34 -5.98 -18.16 -13.49
CA THR A 34 -6.18 -18.85 -14.77
C THR A 34 -7.61 -18.69 -15.24
N TRP A 35 -7.78 -18.25 -16.49
CA TRP A 35 -9.09 -18.20 -17.13
C TRP A 35 -9.41 -19.54 -17.81
N PRO A 36 -10.43 -20.31 -17.37
CA PRO A 36 -10.63 -21.67 -17.87
C PRO A 36 -10.89 -21.80 -19.38
N LYS A 37 -11.42 -20.74 -20.03
CA LYS A 37 -11.75 -20.78 -21.46
C LYS A 37 -10.53 -20.71 -22.38
N THR A 38 -9.52 -19.92 -22.01
CA THR A 38 -8.30 -19.73 -22.81
C THR A 38 -7.13 -20.54 -22.25
N ASN A 39 -7.24 -21.02 -21.01
CA ASN A 39 -6.17 -21.60 -20.20
C ASN A 39 -4.96 -20.65 -19.99
N THR A 40 -5.13 -19.35 -20.28
CA THR A 40 -4.11 -18.32 -20.07
C THR A 40 -3.94 -18.08 -18.58
N ARG A 41 -2.71 -18.24 -18.09
CA ARG A 41 -2.35 -18.01 -16.68
C ARG A 41 -1.70 -16.64 -16.53
N ASN A 42 -2.35 -15.79 -15.75
CA ASN A 42 -1.88 -14.49 -15.32
C ASN A 42 -1.53 -14.56 -13.83
N PHE A 43 -1.01 -13.48 -13.25
CA PHE A 43 -0.55 -13.48 -11.86
C PHE A 43 -0.93 -12.20 -11.12
N MET A 44 -1.17 -12.27 -9.82
CA MET A 44 -1.35 -11.12 -8.93
C MET A 44 -0.25 -11.10 -7.87
N PHE A 45 0.39 -9.96 -7.67
CA PHE A 45 1.44 -9.75 -6.67
C PHE A 45 1.05 -8.62 -5.71
N GLY A 46 1.15 -8.90 -4.41
CA GLY A 46 0.74 -8.01 -3.34
C GLY A 46 1.86 -7.07 -2.92
N THR A 47 1.81 -5.79 -3.32
CA THR A 47 2.82 -4.79 -2.96
C THR A 47 2.55 -4.13 -1.60
N ILE A 48 3.57 -3.48 -1.01
CA ILE A 48 3.39 -2.55 0.10
C ILE A 48 4.11 -1.23 -0.17
N HIS A 49 3.49 -0.14 0.25
CA HIS A 49 3.91 1.24 -0.02
C HIS A 49 5.08 1.70 0.87
N VAL A 50 6.25 1.08 0.70
CA VAL A 50 7.51 1.41 1.39
C VAL A 50 8.66 1.55 0.38
N ALA A 51 9.79 2.12 0.79
CA ALA A 51 11.00 2.18 -0.03
C ALA A 51 11.43 0.77 -0.48
N PHE A 52 11.79 0.61 -1.77
CA PHE A 52 11.97 -0.72 -2.36
C PHE A 52 13.13 -1.52 -1.71
N ASP A 53 14.22 -0.84 -1.36
CA ASP A 53 15.42 -1.41 -0.74
C ASP A 53 15.15 -2.04 0.64
N GLN A 54 14.11 -1.58 1.34
CA GLN A 54 13.72 -2.14 2.62
C GLN A 54 13.09 -3.54 2.49
N VAL A 55 12.60 -3.95 1.31
CA VAL A 55 11.79 -5.18 1.14
C VAL A 55 12.17 -6.06 -0.06
N TRP A 56 12.77 -5.50 -1.11
CA TRP A 56 12.97 -6.17 -2.40
C TRP A 56 13.82 -7.44 -2.31
N ASP A 57 14.83 -7.47 -1.45
CA ASP A 57 15.68 -8.65 -1.27
C ASP A 57 14.89 -9.83 -0.65
N SER A 58 13.90 -9.54 0.17
CA SER A 58 13.03 -10.55 0.82
C SER A 58 11.87 -11.04 -0.08
N VAL A 59 11.53 -10.29 -1.14
CA VAL A 59 10.51 -10.68 -2.14
C VAL A 59 10.95 -11.96 -2.86
N SER A 60 10.03 -12.92 -2.94
CA SER A 60 10.23 -14.25 -3.54
C SER A 60 10.85 -14.19 -4.94
N SER A 61 11.71 -15.15 -5.23
CA SER A 61 12.26 -15.37 -6.58
C SER A 61 11.15 -15.68 -7.60
N LYS A 62 10.01 -16.24 -7.18
CA LYS A 62 8.86 -16.51 -8.05
C LYS A 62 8.26 -15.22 -8.60
N VAL A 63 8.16 -14.17 -7.78
CA VAL A 63 7.68 -12.85 -8.23
C VAL A 63 8.63 -12.25 -9.26
N LYS A 64 9.95 -12.34 -9.00
CA LYS A 64 11.01 -11.85 -9.88
C LYS A 64 11.00 -12.58 -11.23
N GLN A 65 10.90 -13.91 -11.19
CA GLN A 65 10.75 -14.77 -12.37
C GLN A 65 9.45 -14.46 -13.14
N THR A 66 8.30 -14.32 -12.46
CA THR A 66 7.03 -13.94 -13.11
C THR A 66 7.17 -12.60 -13.83
N LEU A 67 7.75 -11.57 -13.19
CA LEU A 67 8.00 -10.26 -13.79
C LEU A 67 8.89 -10.37 -15.05
N ASP A 68 9.86 -11.29 -15.06
CA ASP A 68 10.70 -11.53 -16.24
C ASP A 68 9.97 -12.25 -17.38
N GLN A 69 9.00 -13.12 -17.08
CA GLN A 69 8.37 -14.00 -18.07
C GLN A 69 7.04 -13.47 -18.65
N VAL A 70 6.29 -12.61 -17.94
CA VAL A 70 5.04 -12.00 -18.47
C VAL A 70 5.29 -10.98 -19.59
N GLU A 71 4.29 -10.71 -20.43
CA GLU A 71 4.35 -9.68 -21.49
C GLU A 71 3.98 -8.28 -20.96
N GLY A 72 3.04 -8.21 -20.01
CA GLY A 72 2.55 -6.96 -19.44
C GLY A 72 2.57 -6.92 -17.91
N VAL A 73 2.66 -5.72 -17.36
CA VAL A 73 2.55 -5.46 -15.93
C VAL A 73 1.49 -4.39 -15.69
N VAL A 74 0.58 -4.67 -14.76
CA VAL A 74 -0.59 -3.85 -14.44
C VAL A 74 -0.42 -3.32 -13.02
N PHE A 75 -0.49 -2.00 -12.87
CA PHE A 75 -0.35 -1.32 -11.58
C PHE A 75 -1.67 -0.68 -11.15
N GLU A 76 -1.80 -0.30 -9.88
CA GLU A 76 -2.90 0.58 -9.44
C GLU A 76 -2.92 1.89 -10.23
N LEU A 77 -1.76 2.53 -10.39
CA LEU A 77 -1.57 3.81 -11.05
C LEU A 77 -0.34 3.78 -11.97
N ALA A 78 -0.38 4.56 -13.06
CA ALA A 78 0.76 4.76 -13.95
C ALA A 78 1.81 5.71 -13.32
N LEU A 79 2.47 5.29 -12.23
CA LEU A 79 3.46 6.12 -11.51
C LEU A 79 4.73 6.45 -12.33
N HIS A 80 4.90 5.84 -13.50
CA HIS A 80 5.93 6.16 -14.47
C HIS A 80 5.55 7.34 -15.40
N ASP A 81 4.28 7.74 -15.41
CA ASP A 81 3.74 8.84 -16.22
C ASP A 81 3.73 10.17 -15.41
N PRO A 82 4.47 11.21 -15.85
CA PRO A 82 4.48 12.51 -15.19
C PRO A 82 3.11 13.19 -15.06
N ASP A 83 2.18 12.96 -15.99
CA ASP A 83 0.84 13.57 -15.95
C ASP A 83 -0.02 12.93 -14.85
N THR A 84 -0.01 11.61 -14.74
CA THR A 84 -0.60 10.85 -13.62
C THR A 84 -0.10 11.37 -12.27
N VAL A 85 1.21 11.53 -12.13
CA VAL A 85 1.81 11.94 -10.86
C VAL A 85 1.52 13.43 -10.56
N THR A 86 1.62 14.32 -11.56
CA THR A 86 1.23 15.74 -11.42
C THR A 86 -0.24 15.90 -11.05
N GLY A 87 -1.12 15.10 -11.67
CA GLY A 87 -2.55 15.06 -11.34
C GLY A 87 -2.79 14.67 -9.89
N LEU A 88 -2.08 13.66 -9.37
CA LEU A 88 -2.13 13.26 -7.96
C LEU A 88 -1.61 14.35 -7.01
N ILE A 89 -0.62 15.17 -7.40
CA ILE A 89 -0.18 16.32 -6.59
C ILE A 89 -1.30 17.35 -6.52
N ALA A 90 -1.75 17.83 -7.67
CA ALA A 90 -2.66 18.97 -7.79
C ALA A 90 -3.99 18.68 -7.08
N CYS A 91 -4.54 17.50 -7.28
CA CYS A 91 -5.88 17.16 -6.79
C CYS A 91 -5.93 16.91 -5.25
N LYS A 92 -4.76 16.74 -4.60
CA LYS A 92 -4.63 16.62 -3.13
C LYS A 92 -4.63 18.00 -2.44
N GLN A 93 -4.33 19.05 -3.20
CA GLN A 93 -4.40 20.44 -2.76
C GLN A 93 -5.81 21.01 -2.99
N LEU A 94 -6.11 22.11 -2.28
CA LEU A 94 -7.24 22.98 -2.54
C LEU A 94 -7.00 23.82 -3.80
N GLU A 95 -8.07 24.42 -4.31
CA GLU A 95 -8.00 25.34 -5.44
C GLU A 95 -7.19 26.60 -5.08
N TYR A 96 -6.62 27.26 -6.10
CA TYR A 96 -5.79 28.45 -5.90
C TYR A 96 -6.54 29.54 -5.11
N GLY A 97 -5.89 30.11 -4.09
CA GLY A 97 -6.47 31.11 -3.19
C GLY A 97 -7.30 30.54 -2.04
N GLN A 98 -7.66 29.26 -2.05
CA GLN A 98 -8.31 28.60 -0.91
C GLN A 98 -7.29 28.13 0.14
N SER A 99 -7.73 27.97 1.38
CA SER A 99 -6.94 27.37 2.46
C SER A 99 -7.85 26.73 3.50
N LEU A 100 -7.30 25.80 4.30
CA LEU A 100 -8.02 25.17 5.40
C LEU A 100 -8.53 26.15 6.46
N LYS A 101 -7.94 27.35 6.56
CA LYS A 101 -8.44 28.44 7.42
C LYS A 101 -9.87 28.85 7.09
N GLY A 102 -10.29 28.73 5.81
CA GLY A 102 -11.65 29.01 5.36
C GLY A 102 -12.59 27.80 5.37
N ILE A 103 -12.11 26.61 5.77
CA ILE A 103 -12.86 25.35 5.70
C ILE A 103 -13.07 24.71 7.07
N LEU A 104 -12.08 24.83 7.96
CA LEU A 104 -12.11 24.26 9.31
C LEU A 104 -12.62 25.31 10.33
N PRO A 105 -13.26 24.88 11.43
CA PRO A 105 -13.58 25.77 12.55
C PRO A 105 -12.32 26.53 13.04
N PRO A 106 -12.39 27.84 13.34
CA PRO A 106 -11.21 28.64 13.66
C PRO A 106 -10.35 28.08 14.82
N ALA A 107 -11.00 27.56 15.86
CA ALA A 107 -10.32 26.93 16.99
C ALA A 107 -9.58 25.63 16.59
N LEU A 108 -10.16 24.81 15.70
CA LEU A 108 -9.52 23.58 15.20
C LEU A 108 -8.31 23.92 14.32
N PHE A 109 -8.43 24.92 13.42
CA PHE A 109 -7.32 25.37 12.59
C PHE A 109 -6.15 25.89 13.45
N GLN A 110 -6.42 26.67 14.51
CA GLN A 110 -5.39 27.14 15.43
C GLN A 110 -4.74 25.99 16.22
N ARG A 111 -5.51 25.01 16.72
CA ARG A 111 -4.98 23.81 17.38
C ARG A 111 -4.06 23.02 16.44
N LEU A 112 -4.50 22.72 15.22
CA LEU A 112 -3.69 22.03 14.19
C LEU A 112 -2.38 22.76 13.92
N ARG A 113 -2.44 24.07 13.67
CA ARG A 113 -1.26 24.90 13.38
C ARG A 113 -0.27 24.91 14.54
N HIS A 114 -0.77 24.93 15.78
CA HIS A 114 0.08 24.83 16.96
C HIS A 114 0.70 23.42 17.10
N TYR A 115 -0.11 22.36 16.97
CA TYR A 115 0.32 20.96 17.08
C TYR A 115 1.39 20.61 16.04
N ILE A 116 1.10 20.82 14.74
CA ILE A 116 2.02 20.48 13.63
C ILE A 116 3.36 21.21 13.80
N ARG A 117 3.34 22.50 14.21
CA ARG A 117 4.56 23.26 14.50
C ARG A 117 5.34 22.67 15.68
N ARG A 118 4.68 22.31 16.80
CA ARG A 118 5.33 21.65 17.95
C ARG A 118 5.92 20.29 17.57
N LYS A 119 5.14 19.44 16.91
CA LYS A 119 5.52 18.08 16.46
C LYS A 119 6.75 18.14 15.56
N LYS A 120 6.74 19.01 14.54
CA LYS A 120 7.89 19.24 13.64
C LYS A 120 9.16 19.62 14.41
N GLN A 121 9.07 20.58 15.33
CA GLN A 121 10.20 21.01 16.15
C GLN A 121 10.70 19.89 17.08
N ARG A 122 9.80 19.07 17.64
CA ARG A 122 10.15 17.94 18.49
C ARG A 122 10.87 16.84 17.72
N LEU A 123 10.38 16.48 16.52
CA LEU A 123 11.02 15.48 15.65
C LEU A 123 12.43 15.92 15.25
N ILE A 124 12.61 17.15 14.74
CA ILE A 124 13.93 17.68 14.36
C ILE A 124 14.91 17.71 15.54
N ARG A 125 14.44 17.94 16.76
CA ARG A 125 15.28 17.91 17.98
C ARG A 125 15.73 16.51 18.40
N LYS A 126 15.07 15.43 17.96
CA LYS A 126 15.51 14.05 18.23
C LYS A 126 16.75 13.66 17.40
N ALA A 127 16.98 14.30 16.25
CA ALA A 127 18.04 13.89 15.32
C ALA A 127 19.44 14.28 15.81
N GLU A 128 20.29 13.27 15.99
CA GLU A 128 21.58 13.35 16.67
C GLU A 128 22.60 14.18 15.89
N SER A 129 22.74 13.95 14.59
CA SER A 129 23.73 14.62 13.73
C SER A 129 23.16 15.85 12.99
N ARG A 130 24.05 16.70 12.47
CA ARG A 130 23.66 17.85 11.62
C ARG A 130 23.06 17.40 10.28
N GLU A 131 23.51 16.26 9.77
CA GLU A 131 23.09 15.68 8.50
C GLU A 131 21.69 15.08 8.60
N SER A 132 21.47 14.17 9.56
CA SER A 132 20.14 13.63 9.85
C SER A 132 19.10 14.71 10.17
N ARG A 133 19.50 15.81 10.84
CA ARG A 133 18.65 16.99 11.03
C ARG A 133 18.25 17.67 9.72
N LYS A 134 19.14 17.73 8.72
CA LYS A 134 18.88 18.32 7.39
C LYS A 134 17.94 17.42 6.58
N GLU A 135 18.21 16.11 6.56
CA GLU A 135 17.37 15.11 5.89
C GLU A 135 15.95 15.08 6.47
N LEU A 136 15.83 14.98 7.79
CA LEU A 136 14.54 15.01 8.47
C LEU A 136 13.80 16.35 8.27
N TRP A 137 14.51 17.47 8.17
CA TRP A 137 13.90 18.77 7.84
C TRP A 137 13.35 18.80 6.40
N ASN A 138 14.08 18.25 5.43
CA ASN A 138 13.63 18.10 4.04
C ASN A 138 12.39 17.18 3.95
N HIS A 139 12.45 15.99 4.55
CA HIS A 139 11.36 15.02 4.59
C HIS A 139 10.09 15.62 5.23
N LEU A 140 10.22 16.23 6.41
CA LEU A 140 9.11 16.91 7.07
C LEU A 140 8.58 18.10 6.27
N ASN A 141 9.41 18.82 5.52
CA ASN A 141 8.91 19.86 4.61
C ASN A 141 8.13 19.30 3.42
N SER A 142 8.57 18.20 2.83
CA SER A 142 7.81 17.54 1.76
C SER A 142 6.46 17.03 2.28
N LEU A 143 6.47 16.44 3.48
CA LEU A 143 5.29 15.89 4.13
C LEU A 143 4.28 16.97 4.60
N ILE A 144 4.68 17.85 5.52
CA ILE A 144 3.80 18.85 6.16
C ILE A 144 3.99 20.29 5.67
N GLY A 145 4.91 20.59 4.74
CA GLY A 145 5.24 21.97 4.36
C GLY A 145 4.05 22.81 3.90
N SER A 146 3.22 22.25 3.01
CA SER A 146 2.04 22.92 2.45
C SER A 146 0.72 22.42 3.06
N TRP A 147 0.73 21.95 4.32
CA TRP A 147 -0.44 21.32 4.94
C TRP A 147 -1.68 22.23 4.97
N GLU A 148 -1.49 23.56 5.15
CA GLU A 148 -2.58 24.55 5.22
C GLU A 148 -3.40 24.66 3.92
N TYR A 149 -2.87 24.14 2.80
CA TYR A 149 -3.48 24.15 1.47
C TYR A 149 -4.00 22.78 1.02
N ARG A 150 -3.83 21.71 1.81
CA ARG A 150 -4.36 20.37 1.48
C ARG A 150 -5.87 20.31 1.65
N ARG A 151 -6.58 19.49 0.86
CA ARG A 151 -8.01 19.24 1.07
C ARG A 151 -8.22 18.49 2.41
N PRO A 152 -9.36 18.65 3.11
CA PRO A 152 -9.58 18.05 4.43
C PRO A 152 -9.32 16.54 4.52
N ILE A 153 -9.73 15.76 3.52
CA ILE A 153 -9.47 14.31 3.46
C ILE A 153 -7.97 14.02 3.46
N TRP A 154 -7.19 14.75 2.66
CA TRP A 154 -5.74 14.62 2.58
C TRP A 154 -5.01 15.21 3.81
N LEU A 155 -5.65 16.10 4.57
CA LEU A 155 -5.16 16.48 5.91
C LEU A 155 -5.38 15.36 6.92
N LEU A 156 -6.54 14.68 6.93
CA LEU A 156 -6.80 13.56 7.84
C LEU A 156 -5.73 12.47 7.66
N PHE A 157 -5.47 12.06 6.41
CA PHE A 157 -4.42 11.10 6.09
C PHE A 157 -2.99 11.60 6.40
N LEU A 158 -2.72 12.90 6.27
CA LEU A 158 -1.46 13.50 6.70
C LEU A 158 -1.27 13.44 8.23
N LEU A 159 -2.34 13.60 9.03
CA LEU A 159 -2.26 13.50 10.49
C LEU A 159 -1.96 12.06 10.93
N TYR A 160 -2.61 11.08 10.31
CA TYR A 160 -2.28 9.66 10.46
C TYR A 160 -0.79 9.41 10.16
N GLN A 161 -0.27 9.89 9.02
CA GLN A 161 1.16 9.72 8.70
C GLN A 161 2.09 10.42 9.68
N LEU A 162 1.76 11.64 10.11
CA LEU A 162 2.55 12.40 11.07
C LEU A 162 2.56 11.76 12.48
N ASN A 163 1.57 10.93 12.80
CA ASN A 163 1.56 10.14 14.03
C ASN A 163 2.71 9.11 14.05
N GLU A 164 2.89 8.38 12.95
CA GLU A 164 3.85 7.27 12.83
C GLU A 164 5.31 7.72 12.75
N GLN A 165 5.57 8.97 12.36
CA GLN A 165 6.93 9.56 12.26
C GLN A 165 7.68 9.69 13.60
N GLU A 166 7.06 9.33 14.74
CA GLU A 166 7.74 9.39 16.05
C GLU A 166 8.81 8.33 16.27
N ASN A 167 8.62 7.16 15.67
CA ASN A 167 9.36 5.93 15.96
C ASN A 167 10.04 5.32 14.73
N HIS A 168 9.75 5.80 13.52
CA HIS A 168 10.37 5.29 12.31
C HIS A 168 11.88 5.49 12.37
N SER A 169 12.65 4.41 12.27
CA SER A 169 14.11 4.53 12.13
C SER A 169 14.42 5.31 10.86
N HIS A 170 15.33 6.30 10.90
CA HIS A 170 15.55 7.25 9.79
C HIS A 170 16.27 6.65 8.55
N LYS A 171 15.98 5.39 8.21
CA LYS A 171 16.49 4.68 7.02
C LYS A 171 15.73 5.01 5.74
N GLU A 172 14.55 5.65 5.80
CA GLU A 172 13.90 6.21 4.63
C GLU A 172 14.67 7.45 4.12
N ASN A 173 15.68 7.21 3.29
CA ASN A 173 16.25 8.23 2.44
C ASN A 173 15.21 8.62 1.38
N SER A 174 14.75 9.88 1.39
CA SER A 174 13.70 10.37 0.47
C SER A 174 14.06 10.30 -1.03
N LEU A 175 15.30 9.92 -1.38
CA LEU A 175 15.76 9.66 -2.74
C LEU A 175 15.42 8.24 -3.23
N VAL A 176 15.06 7.31 -2.33
CA VAL A 176 14.76 5.92 -2.69
C VAL A 176 13.31 5.79 -3.16
N PRO A 177 13.04 5.23 -4.35
CA PRO A 177 11.68 5.05 -4.84
C PRO A 177 10.91 4.01 -4.01
N MET A 178 9.60 4.19 -3.93
CA MET A 178 8.69 3.19 -3.36
C MET A 178 8.66 1.93 -4.23
N LEU A 179 8.38 0.76 -3.63
CA LEU A 179 8.34 -0.53 -4.34
C LEU A 179 7.49 -0.49 -5.62
N ASP A 180 6.32 0.15 -5.58
CA ASP A 180 5.41 0.27 -6.73
C ASP A 180 6.04 1.04 -7.91
N ALA A 181 6.74 2.14 -7.62
CA ALA A 181 7.44 2.94 -8.62
C ALA A 181 8.70 2.24 -9.14
N TYR A 182 9.42 1.53 -8.27
CA TYR A 182 10.57 0.69 -8.65
C TYR A 182 10.13 -0.43 -9.62
N LEU A 183 9.02 -1.13 -9.31
CA LEU A 183 8.47 -2.17 -10.19
C LEU A 183 8.04 -1.60 -11.54
N ALA A 184 7.38 -0.43 -11.58
CA ALA A 184 6.98 0.21 -12.83
C ALA A 184 8.20 0.60 -13.69
N HIS A 185 9.27 1.11 -13.08
CA HIS A 185 10.52 1.42 -13.77
C HIS A 185 11.22 0.13 -14.27
N SER A 186 11.34 -0.89 -13.43
CA SER A 186 11.96 -2.17 -13.80
C SER A 186 11.20 -2.88 -14.92
N ALA A 187 9.86 -2.80 -14.93
CA ALA A 187 9.03 -3.30 -16.01
C ALA A 187 9.24 -2.52 -17.31
N LYS A 188 9.38 -1.18 -17.25
CA LYS A 188 9.71 -0.34 -18.41
C LYS A 188 11.06 -0.71 -19.01
N ASP A 189 12.09 -0.82 -18.19
CA ASP A 189 13.46 -1.13 -18.61
C ASP A 189 13.57 -2.54 -19.23
N LYS A 190 12.70 -3.47 -18.82
CA LYS A 190 12.56 -4.82 -19.38
C LYS A 190 11.63 -4.88 -20.61
N GLY A 191 11.20 -3.74 -21.15
CA GLY A 191 10.36 -3.67 -22.36
C GLY A 191 8.95 -4.23 -22.18
N LYS A 192 8.44 -4.31 -20.95
CA LYS A 192 7.09 -4.84 -20.68
C LYS A 192 6.02 -3.81 -21.03
N LYS A 193 4.85 -4.27 -21.50
CA LYS A 193 3.68 -3.40 -21.66
C LYS A 193 3.20 -2.94 -20.28
N LEU A 194 2.97 -1.64 -20.08
CA LEU A 194 2.52 -1.09 -18.81
C LEU A 194 1.05 -0.68 -18.87
N TYR A 195 0.29 -1.06 -17.85
CA TYR A 195 -1.13 -0.73 -17.71
C TYR A 195 -1.41 -0.16 -16.31
N SER A 196 -2.46 0.65 -16.19
CA SER A 196 -3.01 1.08 -14.91
C SER A 196 -4.48 0.67 -14.77
N ILE A 197 -4.85 0.16 -13.61
CA ILE A 197 -6.20 -0.33 -13.32
C ILE A 197 -7.08 0.70 -12.62
N GLU A 198 -6.48 1.76 -12.07
CA GLU A 198 -7.16 2.96 -11.56
C GLU A 198 -6.63 4.24 -12.22
N SER A 199 -7.39 5.31 -12.06
CA SER A 199 -7.05 6.66 -12.52
C SER A 199 -6.65 7.57 -11.36
N PRO A 200 -5.85 8.63 -11.62
CA PRO A 200 -5.54 9.66 -10.63
C PRO A 200 -6.77 10.24 -9.94
N ARG A 201 -7.87 10.42 -10.68
CA ARG A 201 -9.12 11.02 -10.19
C ARG A 201 -9.84 10.14 -9.17
N GLU A 202 -9.83 8.82 -9.35
CA GLU A 202 -10.44 7.84 -8.45
C GLU A 202 -9.66 7.80 -7.13
N GLN A 203 -8.34 7.63 -7.22
CA GLN A 203 -7.42 7.69 -6.08
C GLN A 203 -7.45 9.05 -5.36
N CYS A 204 -7.83 10.13 -6.04
CA CYS A 204 -7.91 11.46 -5.45
C CYS A 204 -9.16 11.74 -4.60
N ASN A 205 -10.23 11.01 -4.85
CA ASN A 205 -11.51 11.17 -4.15
C ASN A 205 -11.90 9.81 -3.57
N PRO A 206 -11.08 9.26 -2.66
CA PRO A 206 -11.21 7.88 -2.24
C PRO A 206 -12.47 7.64 -1.40
N LEU A 207 -13.08 8.69 -0.84
CA LEU A 207 -14.23 8.60 0.06
C LEU A 207 -15.52 9.07 -0.62
N ILE A 208 -16.55 8.23 -0.51
CA ILE A 208 -17.89 8.44 -1.07
C ILE A 208 -18.94 8.43 0.05
N ARG A 209 -18.76 7.59 1.08
CA ARG A 209 -19.67 7.44 2.22
C ARG A 209 -19.39 8.40 3.37
N VAL A 210 -18.20 9.02 3.42
CA VAL A 210 -17.80 9.96 4.47
C VAL A 210 -18.03 11.41 4.02
N ASN A 211 -18.97 12.11 4.67
CA ASN A 211 -19.32 13.48 4.30
C ASN A 211 -18.35 14.54 4.89
N LYS A 212 -18.43 15.79 4.41
CA LYS A 212 -17.54 16.89 4.84
C LYS A 212 -17.53 17.14 6.35
N GLN A 213 -18.67 17.01 7.03
CA GLN A 213 -18.75 17.20 8.49
C GLN A 213 -18.07 16.04 9.23
N GLN A 214 -18.27 14.80 8.76
CA GLN A 214 -17.55 13.63 9.29
C GLN A 214 -16.04 13.74 9.10
N VAL A 215 -15.55 14.27 7.98
CA VAL A 215 -14.11 14.53 7.78
C VAL A 215 -13.58 15.57 8.76
N ILE A 216 -14.30 16.67 9.00
CA ILE A 216 -13.91 17.69 9.99
C ILE A 216 -13.93 17.11 11.42
N PHE A 217 -14.92 16.27 11.73
CA PHE A 217 -14.97 15.51 12.98
C PHE A 217 -13.75 14.60 13.14
N ALA A 218 -13.42 13.80 12.12
CA ALA A 218 -12.29 12.87 12.16
C ALA A 218 -10.95 13.61 12.35
N ILE A 219 -10.74 14.74 11.67
CA ILE A 219 -9.56 15.60 11.87
C ILE A 219 -9.45 16.05 13.35
N ASN A 220 -10.56 16.46 13.97
CA ASN A 220 -10.59 16.88 15.37
C ASN A 220 -10.39 15.71 16.35
N TYR A 221 -10.98 14.54 16.06
CA TYR A 221 -10.87 13.33 16.87
C TYR A 221 -9.43 12.78 16.83
N THR A 222 -8.84 12.63 15.64
CA THR A 222 -7.44 12.26 15.43
C THR A 222 -6.47 13.24 16.08
N LEU A 223 -6.67 14.56 15.94
CA LEU A 223 -5.83 15.54 16.65
C LEU A 223 -5.91 15.37 18.17
N SER A 224 -7.11 15.11 18.71
CA SER A 224 -7.30 14.95 20.16
C SER A 224 -6.66 13.66 20.69
N TYR A 225 -6.70 12.57 19.91
CA TYR A 225 -5.92 11.35 20.19
C TYR A 225 -4.42 11.62 20.18
N MET A 226 -3.91 12.30 19.14
CA MET A 226 -2.50 12.65 19.00
C MET A 226 -1.99 13.58 20.12
N GLU A 227 -2.84 14.46 20.65
CA GLU A 227 -2.55 15.30 21.82
C GLU A 227 -2.55 14.48 23.13
N TRP A 228 -3.50 13.56 23.29
CA TRP A 228 -3.58 12.65 24.43
C TRP A 228 -2.38 11.69 24.50
N ALA A 229 -2.00 11.07 23.38
CA ALA A 229 -0.88 10.13 23.30
C ALA A 229 0.47 10.81 23.61
N GLU A 230 0.67 12.07 23.18
CA GLU A 230 1.82 12.88 23.61
C GLU A 230 1.82 13.12 25.13
N ALA A 231 0.65 13.40 25.73
CA ALA A 231 0.51 13.74 27.14
C ALA A 231 0.68 12.55 28.09
N THR A 232 0.14 11.38 27.75
CA THR A 232 0.23 10.16 28.56
C THR A 232 1.60 9.50 28.52
N LYS A 233 2.51 9.96 27.63
CA LYS A 233 3.78 9.29 27.30
C LYS A 233 3.57 7.81 26.97
N GLN A 234 2.43 7.46 26.38
CA GLN A 234 2.17 6.08 25.96
C GLN A 234 3.35 5.67 25.08
N LYS A 235 4.06 4.61 25.47
CA LYS A 235 5.18 4.10 24.67
C LYS A 235 4.60 3.67 23.32
N ALA A 236 4.72 4.55 22.33
CA ALA A 236 4.50 4.19 20.94
C ALA A 236 5.29 2.91 20.72
N HIS A 237 4.59 1.84 20.36
CA HIS A 237 5.21 0.55 20.08
C HIS A 237 6.15 0.71 18.87
N THR A 238 6.99 -0.30 18.61
CA THR A 238 7.84 -0.34 17.41
C THR A 238 7.07 0.18 16.19
N SER A 239 7.66 1.11 15.43
CA SER A 239 7.01 1.79 14.30
C SER A 239 6.09 0.84 13.54
N THR A 240 4.83 1.24 13.33
CA THR A 240 3.85 0.36 12.68
C THR A 240 4.30 -0.04 11.28
N ILE A 241 5.10 0.81 10.63
CA ILE A 241 5.76 0.58 9.34
C ILE A 241 6.95 -0.37 9.47
N ASP A 242 7.83 -0.23 10.47
CA ASP A 242 8.92 -1.20 10.69
C ASP A 242 8.35 -2.61 10.99
N GLN A 243 7.26 -2.68 11.75
CA GLN A 243 6.51 -3.93 11.97
C GLN A 243 5.88 -4.47 10.68
N LEU A 244 5.24 -3.61 9.87
CA LEU A 244 4.64 -4.00 8.58
C LEU A 244 5.70 -4.57 7.62
N ILE A 245 6.86 -3.92 7.54
CA ILE A 245 8.02 -4.37 6.76
C ILE A 245 8.46 -5.74 7.26
N GLN A 246 8.64 -5.95 8.57
CA GLN A 246 9.08 -7.24 9.10
C GLN A 246 8.03 -8.35 8.85
N MET A 247 6.75 -8.06 9.04
CA MET A 247 5.66 -9.00 8.74
C MET A 247 5.65 -9.39 7.25
N TYR A 248 5.87 -8.43 6.35
CA TYR A 248 5.95 -8.67 4.90
C TYR A 248 7.19 -9.47 4.51
N LYS A 249 8.36 -9.21 5.11
CA LYS A 249 9.57 -10.03 4.94
C LYS A 249 9.35 -11.48 5.35
N CYS A 250 8.65 -11.68 6.47
CA CYS A 250 8.29 -13.01 6.96
C CYS A 250 7.14 -13.69 6.20
N GLY A 251 6.50 -13.00 5.24
CA GLY A 251 5.34 -13.55 4.54
C GLY A 251 4.12 -13.75 5.45
N ASP A 252 3.98 -12.98 6.53
CA ASP A 252 2.81 -13.05 7.42
C ASP A 252 1.59 -12.45 6.70
N GLU A 253 0.59 -13.28 6.43
CA GLU A 253 -0.64 -12.85 5.76
C GLU A 253 -1.36 -11.73 6.53
N LYS A 254 -1.09 -11.53 7.84
CA LYS A 254 -1.61 -10.37 8.58
C LYS A 254 -1.18 -9.00 8.04
N VAL A 255 -0.20 -8.92 7.14
CA VAL A 255 0.10 -7.68 6.37
C VAL A 255 -1.13 -7.17 5.61
N THR A 256 -2.05 -8.06 5.24
CA THR A 256 -3.25 -7.72 4.46
C THR A 256 -4.44 -7.35 5.33
N ASN A 257 -4.34 -7.44 6.65
CA ASN A 257 -5.46 -7.14 7.56
C ASN A 257 -5.60 -5.63 7.75
N PHE A 258 -6.69 -5.05 7.23
CA PHE A 258 -6.87 -3.61 7.03
C PHE A 258 -7.91 -2.92 7.97
N GLU A 259 -7.86 -3.06 9.30
CA GLU A 259 -8.94 -2.54 10.21
C GLU A 259 -8.46 -1.57 11.31
N SER A 260 -9.28 -0.73 11.97
CA SER A 260 -8.71 0.23 12.93
C SER A 260 -8.37 -0.40 14.30
N ASN A 261 -7.07 -0.33 14.69
CA ASN A 261 -6.65 0.11 16.04
C ASN A 261 -7.42 1.39 16.36
N SER A 262 -8.69 1.25 16.74
CA SER A 262 -9.51 2.35 17.21
C SER A 262 -8.75 3.02 18.35
N PHE A 263 -8.85 4.34 18.43
CA PHE A 263 -8.21 5.07 19.52
C PHE A 263 -8.73 4.58 20.89
N THR A 264 -9.95 4.03 20.95
CA THR A 264 -10.52 3.36 22.14
C THR A 264 -9.68 2.18 22.63
N ASP A 265 -9.10 1.41 21.72
CA ASP A 265 -8.41 0.16 22.06
C ASP A 265 -7.00 0.45 22.61
N HIS A 266 -6.51 1.66 22.35
CA HIS A 266 -5.33 2.24 22.99
C HIS A 266 -5.64 2.93 24.33
N GLY A 267 -6.92 3.02 24.73
CA GLY A 267 -7.38 3.68 25.95
C GLY A 267 -7.78 5.15 25.81
N PHE A 268 -7.89 5.69 24.59
CA PHE A 268 -8.39 7.04 24.34
C PHE A 268 -9.91 7.04 24.14
N THR A 269 -10.60 7.89 24.89
CA THR A 269 -12.04 8.15 24.74
C THR A 269 -12.29 9.66 24.88
N LEU A 270 -13.24 10.20 24.10
CA LEU A 270 -13.82 11.51 24.38
C LEU A 270 -15.19 11.37 25.05
N ASN A 271 -15.98 10.41 24.58
CA ASN A 271 -17.25 9.92 25.13
C ASN A 271 -17.86 8.94 24.13
N GLU A 272 -18.71 8.04 24.61
CA GLU A 272 -19.40 7.00 23.82
C GLU A 272 -19.92 7.48 22.45
N LYS A 273 -20.58 8.65 22.39
CA LYS A 273 -21.13 9.19 21.13
C LYS A 273 -20.04 9.58 20.12
N HIS A 274 -18.94 10.18 20.58
CA HIS A 274 -17.82 10.52 19.70
C HIS A 274 -17.08 9.27 19.26
N ASP A 275 -16.83 8.36 20.20
CA ASP A 275 -16.11 7.12 19.95
C ASP A 275 -16.87 6.21 18.96
N GLN A 276 -18.21 6.14 19.07
CA GLN A 276 -19.06 5.43 18.11
C GLN A 276 -19.10 6.10 16.74
N MET A 277 -19.10 7.45 16.68
CA MET A 277 -19.02 8.18 15.41
C MET A 277 -17.67 7.99 14.72
N ALA A 278 -16.57 7.88 15.48
CA ALA A 278 -15.26 7.54 14.93
C ALA A 278 -15.26 6.12 14.34
N LYS A 279 -15.82 5.13 15.04
CA LYS A 279 -15.95 3.75 14.54
C LYS A 279 -16.80 3.64 13.27
N ASP A 280 -17.91 4.36 13.18
CA ASP A 280 -18.72 4.48 11.96
C ASP A 280 -17.94 5.09 10.78
N ILE A 281 -17.11 6.10 11.04
CA ILE A 281 -16.25 6.71 10.02
C ILE A 281 -15.17 5.72 9.59
N ASP A 282 -14.45 5.07 10.51
CA ASP A 282 -13.42 4.08 10.17
C ASP A 282 -13.97 2.93 9.31
N GLN A 283 -15.17 2.43 9.62
CA GLN A 283 -15.86 1.41 8.81
C GLN A 283 -16.18 1.93 7.39
N LYS A 284 -16.66 3.17 7.27
CA LYS A 284 -16.91 3.81 5.96
C LYS A 284 -15.63 4.04 5.17
N LEU A 285 -14.55 4.48 5.83
CA LEU A 285 -13.23 4.63 5.24
C LEU A 285 -12.75 3.27 4.69
N LYS A 286 -12.75 2.21 5.50
CA LYS A 286 -12.35 0.85 5.10
C LYS A 286 -13.09 0.37 3.85
N TYR A 287 -14.42 0.49 3.83
CA TYR A 287 -15.23 0.12 2.68
C TYR A 287 -14.84 0.91 1.43
N ASP A 288 -14.73 2.23 1.56
CA ASP A 288 -14.47 3.14 0.44
C ASP A 288 -13.06 2.95 -0.16
N ILE A 289 -12.03 2.72 0.68
CA ILE A 289 -10.63 2.62 0.26
C ILE A 289 -10.20 1.20 -0.14
N ILE A 290 -10.88 0.15 0.35
CA ILE A 290 -10.56 -1.26 0.04
C ILE A 290 -11.68 -1.90 -0.80
N GLU A 291 -12.83 -2.18 -0.20
CA GLU A 291 -13.86 -3.06 -0.77
C GLU A 291 -14.47 -2.48 -2.06
N HIS A 292 -14.79 -1.18 -2.06
CA HIS A 292 -15.27 -0.47 -3.24
C HIS A 292 -14.20 -0.30 -4.33
N ARG A 293 -12.92 -0.24 -3.96
CA ARG A 293 -11.81 -0.27 -4.92
C ARG A 293 -11.67 -1.66 -5.54
N ASN A 294 -11.77 -2.73 -4.75
CA ASN A 294 -11.74 -4.11 -5.21
C ASN A 294 -12.80 -4.40 -6.28
N MET A 295 -14.05 -3.97 -6.08
CA MET A 295 -15.14 -4.17 -7.07
C MET A 295 -14.77 -3.64 -8.46
N ARG A 296 -14.23 -2.42 -8.51
CA ARG A 296 -13.79 -1.76 -9.76
C ARG A 296 -12.54 -2.41 -10.34
N MET A 297 -11.55 -2.71 -9.50
CA MET A 297 -10.30 -3.33 -9.92
C MET A 297 -10.53 -4.75 -10.45
N ALA A 298 -11.28 -5.61 -9.77
CA ALA A 298 -11.60 -6.96 -10.24
C ALA A 298 -12.35 -6.95 -11.58
N LEU A 299 -13.32 -6.04 -11.76
CA LEU A 299 -14.01 -5.87 -13.05
C LEU A 299 -13.04 -5.49 -14.18
N ARG A 300 -12.12 -4.54 -13.92
CA ARG A 300 -11.11 -4.12 -14.91
C ARG A 300 -10.06 -5.21 -15.17
N THR A 301 -9.67 -6.00 -14.17
CA THR A 301 -8.78 -7.17 -14.32
C THR A 301 -9.43 -8.19 -15.24
N HIS A 302 -10.70 -8.53 -14.98
CA HIS A 302 -11.46 -9.45 -15.82
C HIS A 302 -11.55 -8.94 -17.26
N GLN A 303 -11.93 -7.67 -17.45
CA GLN A 303 -12.03 -7.03 -18.77
C GLN A 303 -10.70 -7.02 -19.54
N LEU A 304 -9.58 -6.66 -18.90
CA LEU A 304 -8.26 -6.65 -19.52
C LEU A 304 -7.87 -8.05 -20.01
N ILE A 305 -8.08 -9.08 -19.19
CA ILE A 305 -7.79 -10.48 -19.57
C ILE A 305 -8.72 -10.96 -20.70
N GLN A 306 -10.00 -10.57 -20.72
CA GLN A 306 -10.90 -10.91 -21.85
C GLN A 306 -10.50 -10.20 -23.16
N GLN A 307 -9.98 -8.97 -23.08
CA GLN A 307 -9.56 -8.19 -24.26
C GLN A 307 -8.22 -8.66 -24.83
N HIS A 308 -7.36 -9.24 -24.01
CA HIS A 308 -6.03 -9.72 -24.37
C HIS A 308 -5.86 -11.21 -24.00
N PRO A 309 -6.63 -12.13 -24.64
CA PRO A 309 -6.67 -13.54 -24.24
C PRO A 309 -5.33 -14.27 -24.44
N ASP A 310 -4.53 -13.82 -25.41
CA ASP A 310 -3.23 -14.40 -25.75
C ASP A 310 -2.04 -13.69 -25.04
N GLU A 311 -2.31 -12.75 -24.14
CA GLU A 311 -1.26 -12.04 -23.38
C GLU A 311 -1.22 -12.48 -21.91
N THR A 312 -0.02 -12.41 -21.33
CA THR A 312 0.25 -12.73 -19.93
C THR A 312 0.58 -11.47 -19.13
N PHE A 313 -0.06 -11.33 -17.97
CA PHE A 313 0.00 -10.15 -17.11
C PHE A 313 0.43 -10.49 -15.68
N LEU A 314 1.23 -9.59 -15.09
CA LEU A 314 1.44 -9.48 -13.64
C LEU A 314 0.70 -8.26 -13.10
N PHE A 315 -0.31 -8.46 -12.25
CA PHE A 315 -1.04 -7.41 -11.57
C PHE A 315 -0.37 -7.09 -10.22
N ALA A 316 0.41 -6.01 -10.17
CA ALA A 316 1.05 -5.49 -8.95
C ALA A 316 0.09 -4.51 -8.25
N ILE A 317 -0.55 -4.98 -7.18
CA ILE A 317 -1.62 -4.28 -6.44
C ILE A 317 -1.33 -4.38 -4.95
N GLY A 318 -1.71 -3.38 -4.14
CA GLY A 318 -1.46 -3.35 -2.69
C GLY A 318 -1.99 -4.60 -1.98
N ALA A 319 -1.13 -5.27 -1.20
CA ALA A 319 -1.34 -6.63 -0.71
C ALA A 319 -2.66 -6.85 0.05
N GLY A 320 -3.15 -5.85 0.79
CA GLY A 320 -4.41 -5.98 1.52
C GLY A 320 -5.67 -5.99 0.67
N HIS A 321 -5.59 -5.69 -0.64
CA HIS A 321 -6.71 -5.87 -1.56
C HIS A 321 -7.05 -7.36 -1.79
N PHE A 322 -6.21 -8.29 -1.31
CA PHE A 322 -6.33 -9.73 -1.60
C PHE A 322 -7.03 -10.56 -0.51
N TYR A 323 -7.44 -9.98 0.63
CA TYR A 323 -8.06 -10.75 1.73
C TYR A 323 -9.40 -10.16 2.17
N GLY A 324 -10.27 -11.02 2.71
CA GLY A 324 -11.66 -10.69 3.08
C GLY A 324 -12.69 -11.08 2.01
N PRO A 325 -14.00 -11.02 2.33
CA PRO A 325 -15.08 -11.52 1.47
C PRO A 325 -15.25 -10.72 0.17
N TYR A 326 -14.81 -9.47 0.16
CA TYR A 326 -14.80 -8.59 -1.01
C TYR A 326 -13.37 -8.37 -1.54
N SER A 327 -12.48 -9.35 -1.39
CA SER A 327 -11.12 -9.31 -1.94
C SER A 327 -11.10 -9.44 -3.46
N LEU A 328 -9.98 -9.03 -4.08
CA LEU A 328 -9.74 -9.30 -5.51
C LEU A 328 -9.73 -10.81 -5.83
N ILE A 329 -9.24 -11.64 -4.91
CA ILE A 329 -9.27 -13.11 -5.05
C ILE A 329 -10.72 -13.58 -5.15
N SER A 330 -11.54 -13.29 -4.14
CA SER A 330 -12.95 -13.73 -4.08
C SER A 330 -13.79 -13.16 -5.22
N MET A 331 -13.49 -11.95 -5.69
CA MET A 331 -14.18 -11.37 -6.85
C MET A 331 -13.78 -12.04 -8.18
N LEU A 332 -12.50 -12.37 -8.38
CA LEU A 332 -12.06 -13.10 -9.57
C LEU A 332 -12.57 -14.54 -9.57
N GLU A 333 -12.59 -15.22 -8.42
CA GLU A 333 -13.27 -16.51 -8.25
C GLU A 333 -14.76 -16.39 -8.64
N SER A 334 -15.46 -15.31 -8.23
CA SER A 334 -16.86 -15.09 -8.61
C SER A 334 -17.08 -14.81 -10.11
N TYR A 335 -16.06 -14.30 -10.82
CA TYR A 335 -16.06 -14.20 -12.29
C TYR A 335 -15.72 -15.53 -12.99
N GLY A 336 -15.35 -16.57 -12.25
CA GLY A 336 -15.02 -17.91 -12.77
C GLY A 336 -13.53 -18.17 -13.03
N TYR A 337 -12.63 -17.37 -12.45
CA TYR A 337 -11.19 -17.66 -12.48
C TYR A 337 -10.82 -18.75 -11.47
N ILE A 338 -9.86 -19.60 -11.84
CA ILE A 338 -9.16 -20.46 -10.89
C ILE A 338 -8.02 -19.62 -10.30
N VAL A 339 -8.00 -19.45 -8.97
CA VAL A 339 -7.00 -18.65 -8.26
C VAL A 339 -6.22 -19.54 -7.30
N GLU A 340 -4.89 -19.60 -7.44
CA GLU A 340 -4.03 -20.49 -6.64
C GLU A 340 -2.87 -19.70 -6.02
N LYS A 341 -2.51 -20.00 -4.76
CA LYS A 341 -1.30 -19.43 -4.13
C LYS A 341 -0.05 -20.03 -4.79
N VAL A 342 0.91 -19.19 -5.17
CA VAL A 342 2.21 -19.61 -5.73
C VAL A 342 3.24 -19.61 -4.61
N ASN A 343 3.61 -20.78 -4.11
CA ASN A 343 4.59 -20.93 -3.02
C ASN A 343 6.03 -20.88 -3.57
N ASP A 344 7.03 -20.71 -2.69
CA ASP A 344 8.46 -20.64 -3.08
C ASP A 344 8.97 -21.94 -3.74
N ASP A 345 8.32 -23.09 -3.51
CA ASP A 345 8.60 -24.38 -4.14
C ASP A 345 7.83 -24.62 -5.45
N THR A 346 6.85 -23.78 -5.79
CA THR A 346 5.98 -23.97 -6.97
C THR A 346 6.78 -23.80 -8.27
N ASP A 347 6.79 -24.81 -9.14
CA ASP A 347 7.38 -24.70 -10.47
C ASP A 347 6.46 -23.93 -11.42
N ILE A 348 6.79 -22.66 -11.64
CA ILE A 348 6.08 -21.78 -12.58
C ILE A 348 6.67 -21.82 -14.00
N SER A 349 7.76 -22.54 -14.26
CA SER A 349 8.40 -22.55 -15.60
C SER A 349 7.46 -23.09 -16.68
N ASN A 350 6.71 -24.14 -16.35
CA ASN A 350 5.70 -24.75 -17.20
C ASN A 350 4.48 -23.84 -17.46
N PHE A 351 4.29 -22.75 -16.71
CA PHE A 351 3.10 -21.89 -16.83
C PHE A 351 3.20 -20.92 -18.02
N PHE A 352 4.40 -20.73 -18.56
CA PHE A 352 4.68 -19.87 -19.72
C PHE A 352 4.85 -20.67 -21.02
N TYR A 353 4.69 -22.00 -20.97
CA TYR A 353 4.80 -22.87 -22.14
C TYR A 353 3.55 -22.79 -23.02
N ARG A 354 3.62 -22.06 -24.14
CA ARG A 354 2.60 -22.11 -25.19
C ARG A 354 2.87 -23.29 -26.13
N PRO A 355 2.03 -24.34 -26.17
CA PRO A 355 2.18 -25.38 -27.20
C PRO A 355 1.87 -24.80 -28.59
N ASN A 356 2.72 -25.11 -29.58
CA ASN A 356 2.65 -24.59 -30.97
C ASN A 356 1.31 -24.81 -31.72
N ASN A 357 0.36 -25.52 -31.13
CA ASN A 357 -0.88 -25.98 -31.78
C ASN A 357 -2.14 -25.24 -31.32
N PHE A 358 -2.02 -24.14 -30.56
CA PHE A 358 -3.19 -23.38 -30.08
C PHE A 358 -3.86 -22.61 -31.22
N LYS A 359 -4.77 -23.29 -31.94
CA LYS A 359 -5.65 -22.66 -32.93
C LYS A 359 -6.70 -21.84 -32.18
N THR A 360 -6.63 -20.52 -32.28
CA THR A 360 -7.65 -19.60 -31.78
C THR A 360 -9.00 -19.90 -32.43
N PHE A 361 -9.95 -20.39 -31.62
CA PHE A 361 -11.31 -20.66 -32.07
C PHE A 361 -12.11 -19.35 -32.01
N ASN A 362 -12.18 -18.65 -33.14
CA ASN A 362 -12.93 -17.40 -33.23
C ASN A 362 -14.45 -17.67 -33.18
N GLU A 363 -15.06 -17.53 -32.00
CA GLU A 363 -16.53 -17.53 -31.88
C GLU A 363 -17.14 -16.33 -32.61
N LEU A 364 -18.06 -16.62 -33.54
CA LEU A 364 -18.62 -15.67 -34.51
C LEU A 364 -19.53 -14.56 -33.92
N TRP A 365 -19.72 -14.48 -32.61
CA TRP A 365 -20.81 -13.73 -31.98
C TRP A 365 -20.42 -12.63 -30.98
N VAL A 366 -19.13 -12.39 -30.73
CA VAL A 366 -18.69 -11.29 -29.84
C VAL A 366 -18.66 -9.96 -30.61
N ARG A 367 -19.84 -9.32 -30.75
CA ARG A 367 -19.95 -7.92 -31.21
C ARG A 367 -20.91 -7.11 -30.33
N ASN A 368 -20.34 -6.47 -29.30
CA ASN A 368 -20.58 -5.08 -28.87
C ASN A 368 -20.22 -4.88 -27.38
N ALA A 369 -18.92 -4.75 -27.11
CA ALA A 369 -18.42 -4.05 -25.94
C ALA A 369 -17.66 -2.80 -26.42
N LYS A 370 -18.40 -1.78 -26.86
CA LYS A 370 -17.81 -0.46 -27.15
C LYS A 370 -17.80 0.39 -25.88
N ASP A 371 -16.73 1.17 -25.78
CA ASP A 371 -16.57 2.32 -24.88
C ASP A 371 -16.44 2.00 -23.37
N ILE A 372 -15.36 1.31 -23.02
CA ILE A 372 -14.69 1.47 -21.72
C ILE A 372 -13.23 1.88 -21.98
N ASN A 373 -12.87 3.10 -21.58
CA ASN A 373 -11.48 3.60 -21.67
C ASN A 373 -10.57 2.91 -20.65
N ILE A 374 -10.02 1.75 -21.02
CA ILE A 374 -8.74 1.30 -20.46
C ILE A 374 -7.65 2.08 -21.19
N MET A 375 -6.94 2.97 -20.48
CA MET A 375 -5.86 3.76 -21.09
C MET A 375 -4.65 2.87 -21.37
N SER A 376 -4.55 2.35 -22.60
CA SER A 376 -3.25 2.01 -23.17
C SER A 376 -2.46 3.31 -23.37
N ILE A 377 -1.50 3.61 -22.51
CA ILE A 377 -0.64 4.78 -22.66
C ILE A 377 0.28 4.51 -23.86
N ARG A 378 0.16 5.33 -24.90
CA ARG A 378 1.04 5.29 -26.08
C ARG A 378 2.16 6.29 -25.83
N ASP A 379 3.41 5.82 -25.77
CA ASP A 379 4.56 6.67 -25.43
C ASP A 379 4.60 7.95 -26.27
N LYS A 380 4.87 9.07 -25.60
CA LYS A 380 5.49 10.23 -26.20
C LYS A 380 6.92 10.28 -25.67
N ASP A 381 7.90 10.28 -26.58
CA ASP A 381 9.30 10.46 -26.22
C ASP A 381 9.53 11.86 -25.63
N THR A 382 9.47 11.96 -24.30
CA THR A 382 9.91 13.14 -23.55
C THR A 382 11.07 12.74 -22.64
N THR A 383 12.29 12.99 -23.13
CA THR A 383 13.53 12.90 -22.36
C THR A 383 13.49 13.87 -21.17
N THR A 384 12.93 13.41 -20.06
CA THR A 384 12.73 14.21 -18.85
C THR A 384 13.81 13.83 -17.84
N SER A 385 14.54 14.82 -17.33
CA SER A 385 15.69 14.54 -16.45
C SER A 385 15.27 13.74 -15.23
N ILE A 386 15.94 12.61 -15.03
CA ILE A 386 15.80 11.66 -13.91
C ILE A 386 15.75 12.38 -12.54
N SER A 387 16.43 13.52 -12.40
CA SER A 387 16.41 14.39 -11.21
C SER A 387 15.03 14.90 -10.76
N TYR A 388 14.06 15.08 -11.68
CA TYR A 388 12.73 15.62 -11.35
C TYR A 388 11.76 14.57 -10.79
N LEU A 389 11.95 13.29 -11.11
CA LEU A 389 11.03 12.22 -10.68
C LEU A 389 11.12 11.96 -9.16
N TYR A 390 12.33 12.06 -8.60
CA TYR A 390 12.58 11.75 -7.19
C TYR A 390 11.96 12.74 -6.18
N PHE A 391 11.73 13.99 -6.57
CA PHE A 391 11.16 14.99 -5.65
C PHE A 391 9.64 14.80 -5.42
N ILE A 392 9.00 13.96 -6.23
CA ILE A 392 7.55 14.02 -6.44
C ILE A 392 6.79 12.87 -5.74
N LEU A 393 7.45 11.77 -5.36
CA LEU A 393 6.81 10.57 -4.79
C LEU A 393 6.27 10.73 -3.35
N CYS A 394 6.49 11.85 -2.66
CA CYS A 394 6.11 12.08 -1.26
C CYS A 394 4.59 12.22 -0.97
N LEU A 395 3.70 11.65 -1.80
CA LEU A 395 2.24 11.81 -1.70
C LEU A 395 1.41 10.52 -1.68
N VAL A 396 2.01 9.34 -1.78
CA VAL A 396 1.30 8.03 -1.80
C VAL A 396 1.10 7.32 -0.43
N PRO A 397 1.72 7.67 0.73
CA PRO A 397 1.68 6.85 1.96
C PRO A 397 0.38 6.96 2.79
N VAL A 398 -0.76 7.03 2.13
CA VAL A 398 -2.08 7.31 2.73
C VAL A 398 -2.89 6.05 3.01
N VAL A 399 -2.69 4.98 2.24
CA VAL A 399 -3.52 3.76 2.32
C VAL A 399 -3.23 2.90 3.56
N LEU A 400 -2.02 3.00 4.15
CA LEU A 400 -1.55 2.05 5.18
C LEU A 400 -2.06 2.31 6.61
N ILE A 401 -2.55 3.51 6.95
CA ILE A 401 -2.65 3.93 8.37
C ILE A 401 -4.09 3.89 8.92
N VAL A 402 -5.09 3.76 8.05
CA VAL A 402 -6.50 3.54 8.46
C VAL A 402 -6.79 2.06 8.76
N CYS A 403 -5.75 1.19 8.76
CA CYS A 403 -5.90 -0.21 8.37
C CYS A 403 -4.90 -1.24 9.01
N ARG A 404 -5.00 -1.70 10.29
CA ARG A 404 -4.26 -2.89 10.79
C ARG A 404 -4.87 -3.96 11.76
N ASN A 405 -6.01 -3.77 12.45
CA ASN A 405 -6.57 -4.73 13.46
C ASN A 405 -8.11 -4.63 13.72
N LEU A 406 -8.85 -5.76 13.80
CA LEU A 406 -10.09 -5.99 14.59
C LEU A 406 -10.32 -7.51 14.84
N GLY A 407 -9.25 -8.25 15.13
CA GLY A 407 -9.26 -9.72 15.17
C GLY A 407 -9.61 -10.34 16.53
N LYS A 408 -10.89 -10.35 16.94
CA LYS A 408 -11.38 -11.19 18.08
C LYS A 408 -12.91 -11.28 18.23
N TYR A 409 -13.65 -11.87 17.28
CA TYR A 409 -15.07 -12.24 17.51
C TYR A 409 -15.62 -13.44 16.69
N TYR A 410 -14.78 -14.42 16.31
CA TYR A 410 -15.26 -15.69 15.72
C TYR A 410 -14.58 -16.91 16.32
N LEU A 411 -15.01 -17.28 17.54
CA LEU A 411 -14.74 -18.60 18.14
C LEU A 411 -15.88 -19.04 19.08
N LEU A 412 -17.13 -18.87 18.62
CA LEU A 412 -18.30 -19.55 19.22
C LEU A 412 -19.10 -20.27 18.13
N LYS A 413 -18.71 -21.53 17.97
CA LYS A 413 -19.50 -22.73 17.66
C LYS A 413 -20.86 -22.54 16.98
N SER A 414 -21.02 -23.19 15.83
CA SER A 414 -22.32 -23.49 15.24
C SER A 414 -23.20 -24.30 16.21
N GLN A 415 -24.40 -23.79 16.47
CA GLN A 415 -25.58 -24.63 16.66
C GLN A 415 -26.67 -24.10 15.75
N ALA A 416 -27.15 -24.97 14.86
CA ALA A 416 -28.32 -24.70 14.05
C ALA A 416 -29.57 -24.71 14.94
N THR A 417 -30.50 -23.81 14.64
CA THR A 417 -31.92 -23.95 14.98
C THR A 417 -32.71 -23.47 13.77
N GLU A 418 -33.65 -24.29 13.30
CA GLU A 418 -34.48 -23.99 12.14
C GLU A 418 -35.56 -22.97 12.50
N LEU A 419 -35.54 -21.80 11.83
CA LEU A 419 -36.63 -21.23 11.02
C LEU A 419 -36.33 -19.77 10.62
#